data_AF-A0A7R9LRV7-F1
#
_entry.id   AF-A0A7R9LRV7-F1
#
_cell.length_a   1.000
_cell.length_b   1.000
_cell.length_c   1.000
_cell.angle_alpha   90.00
_cell.angle_beta   90.00
_cell.angle_gamma   90.00
#
_symmetry.space_group_name_H-M   'P 1'
#
loop_
_entity.id
_entity.type
_entity.pdbx_description
1 polymer ?
#
loop_
_entity_poly.entity_id
_entity_poly.type
_entity_poly.pdbx_seq_one_letter_code
_entity_poly.pdbx_strand_id
1 'polypeptide(L)'
;KWFSSSWLYSECYFYRRIREAFEITRHVNAFDPFNDSKEEALTSSIKTVEVLAQYVKTLSARNDLNIELEFVRIIELSLWGNKCDLSLSCGQQTDQFVDPTQDLAKMRHFIIDNHIQELWQYVNALRTAGTGLQLAIVLDNSGFELFTDLCLVEVLESIGLLSDKSVKFYVKSMPWFVSDVMTKDFHWLLNYLANDSNTHSTVVKELSAKWINNVKTGKWVIIDDQFWTLSHDYSQMKTIAPKLYHSLSEANLIIFKGDLNYRKLTADLMWDFSVPFSVSLRGFLPTTLCTLRTIKADVVVGVEDKQMLQKIATFAVNWREIGDYAVIQLAQNL
;
A
#
# COMPACT_ATOMS: atom_id res chain seq x y z
N LYS A 1 -21.00 22.83 -1.94
CA LYS A 1 -21.08 23.11 -0.48
C LYS A 1 -20.68 21.83 0.23
N TRP A 2 -20.12 21.89 1.45
CA TRP A 2 -19.55 20.70 2.13
C TRP A 2 -20.47 19.46 2.12
N PHE A 3 -21.75 19.63 2.43
CA PHE A 3 -22.72 18.52 2.52
C PHE A 3 -23.50 18.23 1.22
N SER A 4 -23.15 18.85 0.10
CA SER A 4 -23.88 18.68 -1.18
C SER A 4 -22.96 18.39 -2.36
N SER A 5 -21.65 18.30 -2.11
CA SER A 5 -20.63 17.98 -3.11
C SER A 5 -20.23 16.50 -2.92
N SER A 6 -19.70 15.86 -3.96
CA SER A 6 -19.22 14.47 -3.87
C SER A 6 -18.20 14.34 -2.74
N TRP A 7 -18.27 13.25 -1.98
CA TRP A 7 -17.43 13.03 -0.81
C TRP A 7 -15.93 13.09 -1.14
N LEU A 8 -15.48 12.33 -2.13
CA LEU A 8 -14.10 12.38 -2.65
C LEU A 8 -13.61 13.81 -2.93
N TYR A 9 -14.40 14.62 -3.65
CA TYR A 9 -14.05 16.00 -3.93
C TYR A 9 -13.93 16.84 -2.65
N SER A 10 -14.91 16.74 -1.75
CA SER A 10 -14.97 17.53 -0.52
C SER A 10 -13.76 17.24 0.38
N GLU A 11 -13.36 15.98 0.56
CA GLU A 11 -12.17 15.63 1.34
C GLU A 11 -10.88 16.08 0.67
N CYS A 12 -10.73 15.84 -0.63
CA CYS A 12 -9.57 16.31 -1.39
C CYS A 12 -9.43 17.84 -1.29
N TYR A 13 -10.56 18.56 -1.42
CA TYR A 13 -10.62 20.00 -1.30
C TYR A 13 -10.27 20.46 0.12
N PHE A 14 -10.71 19.76 1.15
CA PHE A 14 -10.35 20.05 2.55
C PHE A 14 -8.83 20.05 2.76
N TYR A 15 -8.13 18.99 2.34
CA TYR A 15 -6.66 18.93 2.46
C TYR A 15 -5.97 19.96 1.57
N ARG A 16 -6.50 20.27 0.39
CA ARG A 16 -5.98 21.35 -0.45
C ARG A 16 -6.08 22.72 0.23
N ARG A 17 -7.17 22.99 0.96
CA ARG A 17 -7.36 24.23 1.73
C ARG A 17 -6.46 24.30 2.97
N ILE A 18 -6.18 23.18 3.64
CA ILE A 18 -5.15 23.13 4.69
C ILE A 18 -3.79 23.49 4.09
N ARG A 19 -3.41 22.86 2.96
CA ARG A 19 -2.14 23.17 2.28
C ARG A 19 -2.05 24.64 1.89
N GLU A 20 -3.11 25.21 1.32
CA GLU A 20 -3.20 26.62 0.96
C GLU A 20 -2.93 27.54 2.16
N ALA A 21 -3.51 27.22 3.32
CA ALA A 21 -3.33 28.02 4.54
C ALA A 21 -1.86 28.12 4.98
N PHE A 22 -1.05 27.08 4.77
CA PHE A 22 0.39 27.12 4.99
C PHE A 22 1.12 27.84 3.84
N GLU A 23 0.81 27.50 2.59
CA GLU A 23 1.47 28.03 1.38
C GLU A 23 1.50 29.56 1.31
N ILE A 24 0.43 30.23 1.76
CA ILE A 24 0.33 31.69 1.75
C ILE A 24 1.15 32.38 2.86
N THR A 25 1.69 31.63 3.82
CA THR A 25 2.52 32.18 4.89
C THR A 25 3.97 32.38 4.43
N ARG A 26 4.70 33.29 5.08
CA ARG A 26 6.12 33.54 4.74
C ARG A 26 7.08 32.51 5.35
N HIS A 27 6.79 32.02 6.55
CA HIS A 27 7.77 31.30 7.38
C HIS A 27 7.50 29.81 7.49
N VAL A 28 6.27 29.34 7.23
CA VAL A 28 5.85 27.95 7.42
C VAL A 28 5.17 27.37 6.17
N ASN A 29 5.50 27.89 4.99
CA ASN A 29 4.90 27.47 3.71
C ASN A 29 5.23 26.03 3.29
N ALA A 30 6.31 25.47 3.79
CA ALA A 30 6.69 24.07 3.58
C ALA A 30 6.33 23.17 4.77
N PHE A 31 5.67 23.70 5.80
CA PHE A 31 5.33 22.94 7.00
C PHE A 31 4.32 21.83 6.67
N ASP A 32 4.59 20.64 7.20
CA ASP A 32 3.65 19.52 7.19
C ASP A 32 3.01 19.40 8.58
N PRO A 33 1.72 19.76 8.73
CA PRO A 33 1.05 19.73 10.02
C PRO A 33 0.81 18.32 10.56
N PHE A 34 1.09 17.29 9.78
CA PHE A 34 0.88 15.89 10.16
C PHE A 34 2.20 15.15 10.38
N ASN A 35 3.35 15.83 10.26
CA ASN A 35 4.66 15.20 10.36
C ASN A 35 4.85 14.43 11.68
N ASP A 36 4.53 15.06 12.81
CA ASP A 36 4.72 14.44 14.13
C ASP A 36 3.92 13.13 14.26
N SER A 37 2.67 13.12 13.80
CA SER A 37 1.83 11.91 13.81
C SER A 37 2.39 10.81 12.89
N LYS A 38 2.98 11.20 11.75
CA LYS A 38 3.61 10.26 10.81
C LYS A 38 4.89 9.64 11.36
N GLU A 39 5.70 10.43 12.07
CA GLU A 39 6.90 9.94 12.75
C GLU A 39 6.54 9.05 13.96
N GLU A 40 5.55 9.47 14.75
CA GLU A 40 5.01 8.69 15.87
C GLU A 40 4.54 7.30 15.41
N ALA A 41 3.79 7.23 14.30
CA ALA A 41 3.29 5.98 13.73
C ALA A 41 4.39 4.98 13.28
N LEU A 42 5.65 5.41 13.12
CA LEU A 42 6.77 4.49 12.94
C LEU A 42 7.43 4.17 14.29
N THR A 43 7.72 5.20 15.07
CA THR A 43 8.50 5.08 16.31
C THR A 43 7.76 4.27 17.39
N SER A 44 6.44 4.36 17.47
CA SER A 44 5.60 3.53 18.35
C SER A 44 5.62 2.05 17.97
N SER A 45 5.94 1.76 16.72
CA SER A 45 5.84 0.43 16.09
C SER A 45 7.20 -0.25 15.95
N ILE A 46 8.25 0.28 16.59
CA ILE A 46 9.63 -0.17 16.36
C ILE A 46 9.86 -1.65 16.70
N LYS A 47 9.17 -2.17 17.72
CA LYS A 47 9.23 -3.61 18.05
C LYS A 47 8.65 -4.47 16.93
N THR A 48 7.54 -4.04 16.34
CA THR A 48 6.93 -4.69 15.18
C THR A 48 7.86 -4.63 13.97
N VAL A 49 8.49 -3.48 13.74
CA VAL A 49 9.51 -3.28 12.70
C VAL A 49 10.65 -4.29 12.85
N GLU A 50 11.16 -4.49 14.06
CA GLU A 50 12.23 -5.45 14.33
C GLU A 50 11.80 -6.91 14.06
N VAL A 51 10.61 -7.30 14.49
CA VAL A 51 10.06 -8.64 14.22
C VAL A 51 9.94 -8.90 12.72
N LEU A 52 9.36 -7.95 11.98
CA LEU A 52 9.20 -8.09 10.53
C LEU A 52 10.54 -8.04 9.79
N ALA A 53 11.47 -7.17 10.21
CA ALA A 53 12.83 -7.11 9.66
C ALA A 53 13.56 -8.46 9.83
N GLN A 54 13.46 -9.07 11.01
CA GLN A 54 14.06 -10.38 11.28
C GLN A 54 13.43 -11.49 10.45
N TYR A 55 12.11 -11.47 10.26
CA TYR A 55 11.43 -12.39 9.34
C TYR A 55 11.95 -12.24 7.91
N VAL A 56 12.02 -11.03 7.36
CA VAL A 56 12.52 -10.76 6.00
C VAL A 56 13.97 -11.21 5.83
N LYS A 57 14.83 -10.94 6.81
CA LYS A 57 16.22 -11.40 6.81
C LYS A 57 16.34 -12.92 6.80
N THR A 58 15.51 -13.60 7.61
CA THR A 58 15.50 -15.06 7.72
C THR A 58 15.04 -15.71 6.42
N LEU A 59 14.02 -15.15 5.76
CA LEU A 59 13.59 -15.61 4.43
C LEU A 59 14.71 -15.50 3.40
N SER A 60 15.42 -14.38 3.39
CA SER A 60 16.50 -14.12 2.43
C SER A 60 17.70 -15.08 2.57
N ALA A 61 17.82 -15.79 3.69
CA ALA A 61 18.88 -16.77 3.94
C ALA A 61 18.49 -18.23 3.61
N ARG A 62 17.22 -18.49 3.29
CA ARG A 62 16.71 -19.85 3.03
C ARG A 62 16.77 -20.19 1.54
N ASN A 63 17.21 -21.41 1.22
CA ASN A 63 17.27 -21.92 -0.15
C ASN A 63 16.08 -22.82 -0.54
N ASP A 64 15.23 -23.18 0.42
CA ASP A 64 14.14 -24.16 0.29
C ASP A 64 12.75 -23.53 0.39
N LEU A 65 12.62 -22.26 -0.01
CA LEU A 65 11.40 -21.50 0.13
C LEU A 65 10.30 -22.00 -0.83
N ASN A 66 9.09 -22.16 -0.30
CA ASN A 66 7.90 -22.21 -1.14
C ASN A 66 7.58 -20.76 -1.58
N ILE A 67 8.00 -20.42 -2.79
CA ILE A 67 7.89 -19.05 -3.33
C ILE A 67 6.43 -18.57 -3.37
N GLU A 68 5.48 -19.44 -3.69
CA GLU A 68 4.06 -19.10 -3.69
C GLU A 68 3.57 -18.73 -2.29
N LEU A 69 3.92 -19.54 -1.29
CA LEU A 69 3.52 -19.31 0.09
C LEU A 69 4.06 -17.98 0.62
N GLU A 70 5.34 -17.69 0.36
CA GLU A 70 5.95 -16.44 0.82
C GLU A 70 5.42 -15.22 0.05
N PHE A 71 5.11 -15.37 -1.24
CA PHE A 71 4.40 -14.35 -2.02
C PHE A 71 3.04 -14.00 -1.40
N VAL A 72 2.22 -15.02 -1.13
CA VAL A 72 0.90 -14.82 -0.50
C VAL A 72 1.04 -14.14 0.85
N ARG A 73 1.94 -14.61 1.71
CA ARG A 73 2.17 -14.05 3.05
C ARG A 73 2.56 -12.58 3.00
N ILE A 74 3.49 -12.21 2.13
CA ILE A 74 3.98 -10.82 2.10
C ILE A 74 2.95 -9.85 1.52
N ILE A 75 2.12 -10.29 0.56
CA ILE A 75 0.99 -9.49 0.07
C ILE A 75 -0.04 -9.27 1.19
N GLU A 76 -0.35 -10.32 1.96
CA GLU A 76 -1.29 -10.21 3.09
C GLU A 76 -0.73 -9.33 4.23
N LEU A 77 0.58 -9.39 4.51
CA LEU A 77 1.24 -8.48 5.46
C LEU A 77 1.19 -7.02 5.01
N SER A 78 1.40 -6.75 3.71
CA SER A 78 1.27 -5.40 3.14
C SER A 78 -0.18 -4.90 3.18
N LEU A 79 -1.16 -5.77 2.91
CA LEU A 79 -2.59 -5.46 3.04
C LEU A 79 -2.97 -5.08 4.47
N TRP A 80 -2.52 -5.86 5.44
CA TRP A 80 -2.89 -5.73 6.84
C TRP A 80 -1.94 -4.87 7.66
N GLY A 81 -0.98 -4.15 7.06
CA GLY A 81 0.11 -3.46 7.76
C GLY A 81 -0.32 -2.75 9.05
N ASN A 82 -1.32 -1.87 8.98
CA ASN A 82 -1.84 -1.14 10.16
C ASN A 82 -2.46 -2.05 11.24
N LYS A 83 -3.07 -3.17 10.85
CA LYS A 83 -3.62 -4.16 11.79
C LYS A 83 -2.57 -5.08 12.38
N CYS A 84 -1.60 -5.52 11.58
CA CYS A 84 -0.49 -6.35 12.02
C CYS A 84 0.35 -5.63 13.08
N ASP A 85 0.49 -4.30 12.97
CA ASP A 85 1.13 -3.50 14.00
C ASP A 85 0.40 -3.59 15.35
N LEU A 86 -0.92 -3.42 15.36
CA LEU A 86 -1.72 -3.51 16.58
C LEU A 86 -1.68 -4.92 17.20
N SER A 87 -1.71 -5.98 16.40
CA SER A 87 -1.67 -7.35 16.94
C SER A 87 -0.30 -7.71 17.53
N LEU A 88 0.79 -7.29 16.87
CA LEU A 88 2.15 -7.58 17.30
C LEU A 88 2.59 -6.69 18.46
N SER A 89 2.11 -5.45 18.53
CA SER A 89 2.33 -4.55 19.67
C SER A 89 1.54 -4.94 20.92
N CYS A 90 0.38 -5.61 20.77
CA CYS A 90 -0.44 -6.12 21.88
C CYS A 90 -0.10 -7.56 22.33
N GLY A 91 0.83 -8.24 21.66
CA GLY A 91 1.23 -9.63 21.91
C GLY A 91 2.28 -9.82 23.03
N GLN A 92 2.26 -10.99 23.68
CA GLN A 92 2.95 -11.30 24.94
C GLN A 92 4.45 -10.97 25.00
N GLN A 93 4.87 -10.46 26.17
CA GLN A 93 6.28 -10.37 26.59
C GLN A 93 6.87 -11.76 26.81
N THR A 94 7.22 -12.47 25.75
CA THR A 94 8.05 -13.66 25.83
C THR A 94 9.21 -13.52 24.86
N ASP A 95 10.42 -13.87 25.29
CA ASP A 95 11.68 -13.83 24.51
C ASP A 95 11.71 -14.83 23.32
N GLN A 96 10.55 -15.23 22.80
CA GLN A 96 10.42 -16.13 21.66
C GLN A 96 10.17 -15.34 20.38
N PHE A 97 10.80 -15.77 19.29
CA PHE A 97 10.56 -15.23 17.96
C PHE A 97 9.06 -15.29 17.61
N VAL A 98 8.43 -14.13 17.43
CA VAL A 98 7.03 -14.02 16.99
C VAL A 98 7.00 -14.09 15.47
N ASP A 99 6.31 -15.09 14.91
CA ASP A 99 6.10 -15.17 13.45
C ASP A 99 5.04 -14.13 13.04
N PRO A 100 5.40 -13.07 12.28
CA PRO A 100 4.44 -12.04 11.88
C PRO A 100 3.33 -12.59 10.98
N THR A 101 3.48 -13.81 10.46
CA THR A 101 2.50 -14.46 9.57
C THR A 101 1.48 -15.33 10.32
N GLN A 102 1.64 -15.53 11.62
CA GLN A 102 0.85 -16.50 12.40
C GLN A 102 -0.66 -16.23 12.34
N ASP A 103 -1.06 -14.96 12.38
CA ASP A 103 -2.47 -14.58 12.37
C ASP A 103 -3.06 -14.40 10.97
N LEU A 104 -2.25 -14.40 9.90
CA LEU A 104 -2.75 -14.19 8.53
C LEU A 104 -3.80 -15.24 8.13
N ALA A 105 -3.61 -16.50 8.53
CA ALA A 105 -4.58 -17.57 8.27
C ALA A 105 -5.94 -17.26 8.89
N LYS A 106 -5.96 -16.64 10.09
CA LYS A 106 -7.20 -16.15 10.71
C LYS A 106 -7.68 -14.91 9.96
N MET A 107 -6.82 -14.00 9.52
CA MET A 107 -7.28 -12.76 8.86
C MET A 107 -7.88 -12.98 7.46
N ARG A 108 -7.53 -14.08 6.78
CA ARG A 108 -8.03 -14.41 5.43
C ARG A 108 -9.56 -14.42 5.31
N HIS A 109 -10.30 -14.81 6.35
CA HIS A 109 -11.77 -14.85 6.28
C HIS A 109 -12.43 -13.46 6.31
N PHE A 110 -11.65 -12.40 6.55
CA PHE A 110 -12.08 -11.01 6.44
C PHE A 110 -11.79 -10.40 5.06
N ILE A 111 -11.10 -11.13 4.18
CA ILE A 111 -10.93 -10.72 2.78
C ILE A 111 -12.18 -11.17 2.02
N ILE A 112 -13.09 -10.24 1.73
CA ILE A 112 -14.41 -10.54 1.17
C ILE A 112 -14.39 -10.76 -0.33
N ASP A 113 -13.36 -10.27 -1.01
CA ASP A 113 -13.07 -10.58 -2.41
C ASP A 113 -11.56 -10.72 -2.58
N ASN A 114 -11.09 -11.88 -3.02
CA ASN A 114 -9.71 -12.30 -2.86
C ASN A 114 -9.12 -12.94 -4.13
N HIS A 115 -8.52 -12.10 -4.97
CA HIS A 115 -7.84 -12.49 -6.21
C HIS A 115 -6.35 -12.84 -5.99
N ILE A 116 -5.94 -13.25 -4.78
CA ILE A 116 -4.52 -13.51 -4.47
C ILE A 116 -3.92 -14.65 -5.30
N GLN A 117 -4.74 -15.65 -5.65
CA GLN A 117 -4.30 -16.80 -6.44
C GLN A 117 -4.13 -16.44 -7.91
N GLU A 118 -5.04 -15.65 -8.46
CA GLU A 118 -4.98 -15.08 -9.80
C GLU A 118 -3.77 -14.15 -9.93
N LEU A 119 -3.52 -13.34 -8.90
CA LEU A 119 -2.33 -12.49 -8.83
C LEU A 119 -1.05 -13.33 -8.82
N TRP A 120 -1.00 -14.40 -8.01
CA TRP A 120 0.16 -15.31 -8.01
C TRP A 120 0.37 -15.97 -9.37
N GLN A 121 -0.69 -16.48 -10.00
CA GLN A 121 -0.62 -17.10 -11.33
C GLN A 121 -0.03 -16.13 -12.35
N TYR A 122 -0.46 -14.86 -12.33
CA TYR A 122 0.07 -13.81 -13.19
C TYR A 122 1.56 -13.55 -12.94
N VAL A 123 1.95 -13.34 -11.68
CA VAL A 123 3.35 -13.08 -11.30
C VAL A 123 4.25 -14.29 -11.63
N ASN A 124 3.76 -15.49 -11.38
CA ASN A 124 4.46 -16.73 -11.72
C ASN A 124 4.62 -16.90 -13.23
N ALA A 125 3.63 -16.54 -14.04
CA ALA A 125 3.75 -16.54 -15.50
C ALA A 125 4.84 -15.57 -15.99
N LEU A 126 4.94 -14.38 -15.40
CA LEU A 126 6.03 -13.43 -15.71
C LEU A 126 7.40 -13.97 -15.30
N ARG A 127 7.48 -14.69 -14.17
CA ARG A 127 8.70 -15.37 -13.71
C ARG A 127 9.11 -16.48 -14.68
N THR A 128 8.20 -17.38 -15.04
CA THR A 128 8.52 -18.53 -15.92
C THR A 128 8.86 -18.08 -17.34
N ALA A 129 8.30 -16.96 -17.81
CA ALA A 129 8.65 -16.33 -19.08
C ALA A 129 10.02 -15.61 -19.05
N GLY A 130 10.67 -15.46 -17.89
CA GLY A 130 11.95 -14.77 -17.74
C GLY A 130 11.88 -13.25 -17.80
N THR A 131 10.69 -12.67 -17.91
CA THR A 131 10.49 -11.21 -17.88
C THR A 131 10.65 -10.60 -16.48
N GLY A 132 10.28 -11.36 -15.44
CA GLY A 132 10.23 -10.87 -14.07
C GLY A 132 9.17 -9.79 -13.84
N LEU A 133 8.97 -9.45 -12.58
CA LEU A 133 8.01 -8.43 -12.15
C LEU A 133 8.62 -7.03 -12.27
N GLN A 134 8.02 -6.19 -13.11
CA GLN A 134 8.26 -4.74 -13.18
C GLN A 134 7.20 -4.06 -12.33
N LEU A 135 7.55 -3.79 -11.08
CA LEU A 135 6.62 -3.40 -10.04
C LEU A 135 6.53 -1.89 -9.88
N ALA A 136 5.29 -1.39 -9.82
CA ALA A 136 4.95 -0.08 -9.33
C ALA A 136 4.04 -0.19 -8.09
N ILE A 137 4.23 0.67 -7.10
CA ILE A 137 3.37 0.76 -5.92
C ILE A 137 2.88 2.20 -5.77
N VAL A 138 1.57 2.38 -5.74
CA VAL A 138 0.91 3.64 -5.36
C VAL A 138 0.59 3.55 -3.88
N LEU A 139 1.37 4.30 -3.08
CA LEU A 139 1.39 4.17 -1.64
C LEU A 139 0.22 4.90 -0.97
N ASP A 140 -0.13 4.44 0.24
CA ASP A 140 -1.13 5.03 1.12
C ASP A 140 -0.43 5.78 2.26
N ASN A 141 -0.29 5.15 3.43
CA ASN A 141 0.25 5.77 4.65
C ASN A 141 1.78 5.66 4.77
N SER A 142 2.37 6.58 5.54
CA SER A 142 3.72 6.48 6.08
C SER A 142 3.77 5.52 7.27
N GLY A 143 4.84 5.57 8.08
CA GLY A 143 4.91 4.79 9.31
C GLY A 143 5.13 3.31 9.05
N PHE A 144 4.53 2.46 9.88
CA PHE A 144 4.65 1.01 9.75
C PHE A 144 4.11 0.47 8.42
N GLU A 145 3.03 1.03 7.85
CA GLU A 145 2.52 0.58 6.54
C GLU A 145 3.53 0.80 5.42
N LEU A 146 4.21 1.95 5.39
CA LEU A 146 5.29 2.16 4.43
C LEU A 146 6.40 1.14 4.64
N PHE A 147 6.79 0.87 5.89
CA PHE A 147 7.79 -0.16 6.18
C PHE A 147 7.38 -1.54 5.66
N THR A 148 6.12 -1.97 5.85
CA THR A 148 5.65 -3.26 5.33
C THR A 148 5.66 -3.31 3.80
N ASP A 149 5.40 -2.19 3.13
CA ASP A 149 5.50 -2.09 1.67
C ASP A 149 6.95 -2.16 1.18
N LEU A 150 7.94 -1.65 1.93
CA LEU A 150 9.35 -1.84 1.61
C LEU A 150 9.81 -3.29 1.85
N CYS A 151 9.32 -3.92 2.93
CA CYS A 151 9.51 -5.34 3.18
C CYS A 151 8.89 -6.21 2.07
N LEU A 152 7.75 -5.81 1.51
CA LEU A 152 7.16 -6.46 0.34
C LEU A 152 8.14 -6.50 -0.82
N VAL A 153 8.70 -5.35 -1.18
CA VAL A 153 9.67 -5.28 -2.28
C VAL A 153 10.93 -6.09 -1.98
N GLU A 154 11.45 -6.02 -0.75
CA GLU A 154 12.61 -6.81 -0.33
C GLU A 154 12.37 -8.32 -0.43
N VAL A 155 11.22 -8.82 0.02
CA VAL A 155 10.88 -10.26 -0.09
C VAL A 155 10.70 -10.68 -1.53
N LEU A 156 10.00 -9.89 -2.36
CA LEU A 156 9.84 -10.18 -3.78
C LEU A 156 11.19 -10.24 -4.50
N GLU A 157 12.15 -9.40 -4.11
CA GLU A 157 13.53 -9.45 -4.58
C GLU A 157 14.23 -10.74 -4.14
N SER A 158 14.20 -11.04 -2.84
CA SER A 158 14.89 -12.20 -2.25
C SER A 158 14.38 -13.54 -2.76
N ILE A 159 13.10 -13.65 -3.11
CA ILE A 159 12.51 -14.87 -3.70
C ILE A 159 12.55 -14.89 -5.24
N GLY A 160 13.26 -13.94 -5.85
CA GLY A 160 13.58 -13.93 -7.28
C GLY A 160 12.39 -13.62 -8.20
N LEU A 161 11.43 -12.80 -7.74
CA LEU A 161 10.27 -12.41 -8.55
C LEU A 161 10.47 -11.08 -9.29
N LEU A 162 11.25 -10.16 -8.73
CA LEU A 162 11.49 -8.87 -9.38
C LEU A 162 12.35 -9.01 -10.63
N SER A 163 12.04 -8.21 -11.64
CA SER A 163 12.90 -7.99 -12.79
C SER A 163 14.11 -7.10 -12.43
N ASP A 164 15.05 -6.98 -13.35
CA ASP A 164 16.23 -6.11 -13.20
C ASP A 164 15.89 -4.60 -13.34
N LYS A 165 14.63 -4.26 -13.63
CA LYS A 165 14.17 -2.87 -13.75
C LYS A 165 13.94 -2.25 -12.38
N SER A 166 13.87 -0.92 -12.36
CA SER A 166 13.59 -0.20 -11.13
C SER A 166 12.18 -0.45 -10.62
N VAL A 167 12.05 -0.54 -9.29
CA VAL A 167 10.75 -0.53 -8.61
C VAL A 167 10.34 0.92 -8.40
N LYS A 168 9.12 1.26 -8.81
CA LYS A 168 8.59 2.63 -8.71
C LYS A 168 7.64 2.77 -7.53
N PHE A 169 7.88 3.78 -6.69
CA PHE A 169 7.02 4.13 -5.56
C PHE A 169 6.38 5.49 -5.85
N TYR A 170 5.05 5.53 -5.94
CA TYR A 170 4.30 6.77 -6.14
C TYR A 170 3.81 7.31 -4.81
N VAL A 171 4.20 8.54 -4.50
CA VAL A 171 3.94 9.24 -3.23
C VAL A 171 3.15 10.52 -3.46
N LYS A 172 2.60 11.09 -2.39
CA LYS A 172 1.83 12.34 -2.46
C LYS A 172 2.76 13.55 -2.55
N SER A 173 2.36 14.57 -3.30
CA SER A 173 3.13 15.80 -3.52
C SER A 173 2.93 16.89 -2.45
N MET A 174 2.01 16.68 -1.51
CA MET A 174 1.74 17.59 -0.40
C MET A 174 1.21 16.80 0.82
N PRO A 175 1.18 17.39 2.04
CA PRO A 175 0.50 16.78 3.18
C PRO A 175 -0.94 16.42 2.82
N TRP A 176 -1.28 15.14 2.93
CA TRP A 176 -2.49 14.59 2.35
C TRP A 176 -3.05 13.52 3.28
N PHE A 177 -4.36 13.55 3.51
CA PHE A 177 -5.08 12.52 4.28
C PHE A 177 -4.41 12.13 5.62
N VAL A 178 -3.84 13.13 6.30
CA VAL A 178 -3.05 13.02 7.55
C VAL A 178 -1.78 12.20 7.36
N SER A 179 -1.92 10.88 7.18
CA SER A 179 -0.83 9.92 7.23
C SER A 179 -0.24 9.57 5.88
N ASP A 180 -0.75 10.10 4.77
CA ASP A 180 -0.25 9.69 3.47
C ASP A 180 1.24 10.05 3.28
N VAL A 181 1.97 9.09 2.70
CA VAL A 181 3.41 9.19 2.48
C VAL A 181 3.74 10.22 1.39
N MET A 182 4.69 11.09 1.73
CA MET A 182 5.38 11.98 0.80
C MET A 182 6.82 11.53 0.59
N THR A 183 7.51 12.09 -0.41
CA THR A 183 8.95 11.85 -0.66
C THR A 183 9.79 12.07 0.59
N LYS A 184 9.51 13.13 1.37
CA LYS A 184 10.23 13.40 2.62
C LYS A 184 10.02 12.32 3.68
N ASP A 185 8.82 11.75 3.78
CA ASP A 185 8.46 10.75 4.79
C ASP A 185 9.15 9.41 4.48
N PHE A 186 9.24 9.07 3.19
CA PHE A 186 10.00 7.92 2.71
C PHE A 186 11.48 8.02 3.08
N HIS A 187 12.12 9.16 2.77
CA HIS A 187 13.52 9.37 3.12
C HIS A 187 13.73 9.44 4.64
N TRP A 188 12.80 10.04 5.38
CA TRP A 188 12.86 10.09 6.83
C TRP A 188 12.85 8.68 7.43
N LEU A 189 11.92 7.82 7.01
CA LEU A 189 11.85 6.42 7.47
C LEU A 189 13.18 5.69 7.27
N LEU A 190 13.75 5.78 6.06
CA LEU A 190 15.05 5.16 5.78
C LEU A 190 16.15 5.69 6.70
N ASN A 191 16.28 7.01 6.81
CA ASN A 191 17.33 7.62 7.61
C ASN A 191 17.16 7.32 9.11
N TYR A 192 15.92 7.30 9.60
CA TYR A 192 15.61 6.96 10.99
C TYR A 192 16.05 5.52 11.32
N LEU A 193 15.65 4.55 10.49
CA LEU A 193 15.99 3.14 10.69
C LEU A 193 17.50 2.87 10.55
N ALA A 194 18.22 3.64 9.74
CA ALA A 194 19.66 3.47 9.54
C ALA A 194 20.54 4.07 10.65
N ASN A 195 20.13 5.18 11.27
CA ASN A 195 21.06 6.02 12.06
C ASN A 195 20.91 5.91 13.59
N ASP A 196 19.82 5.34 14.14
CA ASP A 196 19.66 5.30 15.59
C ASP A 196 20.51 4.18 16.22
N SER A 197 21.69 4.57 16.73
CA SER A 197 22.78 3.64 17.05
C SER A 197 22.49 2.72 18.24
N ASN A 198 21.57 3.09 19.14
CA ASN A 198 21.37 2.39 20.42
C ASN A 198 20.01 1.70 20.59
N THR A 199 19.06 1.92 19.68
CA THR A 199 17.68 1.41 19.80
C THR A 199 17.31 0.40 18.72
N HIS A 200 17.84 0.52 17.50
CA HIS A 200 17.49 -0.40 16.40
C HIS A 200 18.46 -1.57 16.28
N SER A 201 17.91 -2.77 16.10
CA SER A 201 18.67 -3.98 15.77
C SER A 201 19.57 -3.83 14.52
N THR A 202 20.63 -4.63 14.46
CA THR A 202 21.55 -4.67 13.31
C THR A 202 20.82 -5.00 12.01
N VAL A 203 19.81 -5.87 12.06
CA VAL A 203 19.03 -6.29 10.88
C VAL A 203 18.25 -5.12 10.28
N VAL A 204 17.60 -4.31 11.12
CA VAL A 204 16.89 -3.10 10.68
C VAL A 204 17.85 -2.11 10.00
N LYS A 205 19.03 -1.90 10.59
CA LYS A 205 20.07 -1.00 10.04
C LYS A 205 20.58 -1.49 8.69
N GLU A 206 20.83 -2.80 8.56
CA GLU A 206 21.28 -3.41 7.30
C GLU A 206 20.23 -3.28 6.19
N LEU A 207 18.96 -3.57 6.48
CA LEU A 207 17.86 -3.41 5.54
C LEU A 207 17.75 -1.95 5.08
N SER A 208 17.74 -1.02 6.03
CA SER A 208 17.63 0.40 5.68
C SER A 208 18.83 0.88 4.87
N ALA A 209 20.05 0.50 5.23
CA ALA A 209 21.25 0.83 4.46
C ALA A 209 21.19 0.29 3.02
N LYS A 210 20.69 -0.94 2.84
CA LYS A 210 20.44 -1.53 1.51
C LYS A 210 19.42 -0.70 0.74
N TRP A 211 18.30 -0.34 1.35
CA TRP A 211 17.23 0.43 0.70
C TRP A 211 17.66 1.85 0.34
N ILE A 212 18.44 2.52 1.20
CA ILE A 212 19.10 3.79 0.89
C ILE A 212 19.99 3.63 -0.35
N ASN A 213 20.76 2.55 -0.44
CA ASN A 213 21.57 2.27 -1.62
C ASN A 213 20.72 1.99 -2.87
N ASN A 214 19.60 1.26 -2.74
CA ASN A 214 18.67 1.02 -3.85
C ASN A 214 18.10 2.33 -4.40
N VAL A 215 17.76 3.29 -3.53
CA VAL A 215 17.33 4.63 -3.94
C VAL A 215 18.46 5.40 -4.62
N LYS A 216 19.66 5.42 -4.02
CA LYS A 216 20.84 6.12 -4.58
C LYS A 216 21.26 5.60 -5.96
N THR A 217 21.13 4.29 -6.19
CA THR A 217 21.51 3.62 -7.45
C THR A 217 20.39 3.62 -8.48
N GLY A 218 19.20 4.12 -8.14
CA GLY A 218 18.03 4.15 -9.01
C GLY A 218 17.32 2.81 -9.17
N LYS A 219 17.68 1.78 -8.38
CA LYS A 219 16.92 0.52 -8.30
C LYS A 219 15.53 0.76 -7.72
N TRP A 220 15.41 1.66 -6.76
CA TRP A 220 14.15 2.16 -6.24
C TRP A 220 13.97 3.62 -6.64
N VAL A 221 12.85 3.95 -7.28
CA VAL A 221 12.56 5.30 -7.77
C VAL A 221 11.32 5.82 -7.05
N ILE A 222 11.47 6.94 -6.34
CA ILE A 222 10.38 7.63 -5.64
C ILE A 222 9.87 8.71 -6.58
N ILE A 223 8.56 8.70 -6.87
CA ILE A 223 7.92 9.59 -7.84
C ILE A 223 6.75 10.27 -7.15
N ASP A 224 6.81 11.59 -7.00
CA ASP A 224 5.64 12.41 -6.68
C ASP A 224 5.03 12.99 -7.96
N ASP A 225 3.70 13.14 -7.96
CA ASP A 225 2.97 13.84 -9.01
C ASP A 225 1.74 14.51 -8.39
N GLN A 226 1.44 15.72 -8.83
CA GLN A 226 0.31 16.49 -8.32
C GLN A 226 -1.02 15.74 -8.48
N PHE A 227 -1.18 14.93 -9.53
CA PHE A 227 -2.40 14.19 -9.80
C PHE A 227 -2.87 13.34 -8.62
N TRP A 228 -1.93 12.74 -7.85
CA TRP A 228 -2.27 11.96 -6.66
C TRP A 228 -3.00 12.77 -5.59
N THR A 229 -2.78 14.09 -5.58
CA THR A 229 -3.36 15.06 -4.64
C THR A 229 -4.41 15.99 -5.28
N LEU A 230 -4.83 15.70 -6.51
CA LEU A 230 -6.01 16.31 -7.11
C LEU A 230 -7.29 15.55 -6.70
N SER A 231 -8.45 16.16 -6.91
CA SER A 231 -9.75 15.53 -6.64
C SER A 231 -10.25 14.61 -7.75
N HIS A 232 -9.50 14.49 -8.86
CA HIS A 232 -9.86 13.59 -9.96
C HIS A 232 -9.76 12.12 -9.54
N ASP A 233 -10.76 11.34 -9.94
CA ASP A 233 -10.67 9.89 -9.95
C ASP A 233 -9.73 9.40 -11.08
N TYR A 234 -9.26 8.16 -10.98
CA TYR A 234 -8.18 7.69 -11.84
C TYR A 234 -8.59 7.49 -13.31
N SER A 235 -9.88 7.32 -13.62
CA SER A 235 -10.35 7.25 -15.01
C SER A 235 -10.00 8.48 -15.83
N GLN A 236 -9.78 9.62 -15.16
CA GLN A 236 -9.41 10.88 -15.80
C GLN A 236 -7.90 11.06 -16.00
N MET A 237 -7.06 10.18 -15.43
CA MET A 237 -5.60 10.35 -15.42
C MET A 237 -5.00 10.42 -16.82
N LYS A 238 -5.49 9.59 -17.75
CA LYS A 238 -5.00 9.57 -19.14
C LYS A 238 -5.14 10.93 -19.83
N THR A 239 -6.15 11.71 -19.45
CA THR A 239 -6.42 13.05 -20.00
C THR A 239 -5.71 14.14 -19.20
N ILE A 240 -5.79 14.10 -17.88
CA ILE A 240 -5.29 15.16 -16.99
C ILE A 240 -3.78 15.08 -16.77
N ALA A 241 -3.24 13.86 -16.66
CA ALA A 241 -1.83 13.59 -16.39
C ALA A 241 -1.29 12.47 -17.32
N PRO A 242 -1.26 12.68 -18.65
CA PRO A 242 -0.88 11.64 -19.62
C PRO A 242 0.54 11.10 -19.40
N LYS A 243 1.47 11.93 -18.92
CA LYS A 243 2.83 11.51 -18.57
C LYS A 243 2.86 10.52 -17.39
N LEU A 244 2.04 10.78 -16.37
CA LEU A 244 1.90 9.87 -15.23
C LEU A 244 1.27 8.55 -15.66
N TYR A 245 0.19 8.61 -16.44
CA TYR A 245 -0.45 7.41 -17.01
C TYR A 245 0.54 6.57 -17.82
N HIS A 246 1.40 7.21 -18.62
CA HIS A 246 2.47 6.53 -19.35
C HIS A 246 3.51 5.91 -18.41
N SER A 247 3.98 6.64 -17.39
CA SER A 247 4.92 6.11 -16.40
C SER A 247 4.37 4.88 -15.66
N LEU A 248 3.07 4.85 -15.39
CA LEU A 248 2.38 3.69 -14.82
C LEU A 248 2.32 2.50 -15.81
N SER A 249 2.10 2.77 -17.10
CA SER A 249 2.07 1.72 -18.14
C SER A 249 3.41 1.03 -18.39
N GLU A 250 4.52 1.60 -17.93
CA GLU A 250 5.84 0.96 -18.00
C GLU A 250 6.00 -0.20 -17.01
N ALA A 251 5.17 -0.28 -15.97
CA ALA A 251 5.12 -1.44 -15.08
C ALA A 251 4.30 -2.57 -15.71
N ASN A 252 4.55 -3.81 -15.32
CA ASN A 252 3.66 -4.94 -15.64
C ASN A 252 2.76 -5.32 -14.46
N LEU A 253 2.98 -4.75 -13.27
CA LEU A 253 2.03 -4.79 -12.16
C LEU A 253 2.08 -3.46 -11.39
N ILE A 254 0.91 -2.87 -11.16
CA ILE A 254 0.73 -1.77 -10.21
C ILE A 254 -0.02 -2.26 -8.98
N ILE A 255 0.54 -2.07 -7.79
CA ILE A 255 -0.16 -2.28 -6.53
C ILE A 255 -0.69 -0.93 -6.01
N PHE A 256 -1.99 -0.82 -5.81
CA PHE A 256 -2.63 0.33 -5.16
C PHE A 256 -2.94 -0.02 -3.70
N LYS A 257 -2.31 0.70 -2.77
CA LYS A 257 -2.51 0.49 -1.33
C LYS A 257 -3.69 1.32 -0.80
N GLY A 258 -4.45 0.75 0.12
CA GLY A 258 -5.34 1.53 1.00
C GLY A 258 -6.65 2.00 0.38
N ASP A 259 -7.44 2.65 1.22
CA ASP A 259 -8.85 2.95 0.95
C ASP A 259 -9.04 4.12 -0.03
N LEU A 260 -8.26 5.19 0.10
CA LEU A 260 -8.40 6.35 -0.79
C LEU A 260 -8.04 6.02 -2.24
N ASN A 261 -6.99 5.22 -2.45
CA ASN A 261 -6.62 4.77 -3.80
C ASN A 261 -7.75 3.91 -4.41
N TYR A 262 -8.41 3.05 -3.62
CA TYR A 262 -9.57 2.28 -4.05
C TYR A 262 -10.77 3.16 -4.42
N ARG A 263 -11.07 4.16 -3.61
CA ARG A 263 -12.12 5.15 -3.89
C ARG A 263 -11.82 5.91 -5.17
N LYS A 264 -10.56 6.29 -5.42
CA LYS A 264 -10.16 6.93 -6.68
C LYS A 264 -10.17 5.99 -7.88
N LEU A 265 -9.87 4.69 -7.71
CA LEU A 265 -10.02 3.67 -8.75
C LEU A 265 -11.48 3.53 -9.19
N THR A 266 -12.40 3.52 -8.21
CA THR A 266 -13.84 3.29 -8.41
C THR A 266 -14.66 4.58 -8.51
N ALA A 267 -14.00 5.74 -8.52
CA ALA A 267 -14.58 7.08 -8.52
C ALA A 267 -15.54 7.40 -7.35
N ASP A 268 -15.46 6.64 -6.25
CA ASP A 268 -16.25 6.85 -5.02
C ASP A 268 -17.77 6.90 -5.30
N LEU A 269 -18.22 6.11 -6.28
CA LEU A 269 -19.63 6.05 -6.71
C LEU A 269 -20.42 4.99 -5.94
N MET A 270 -21.75 5.15 -5.96
CA MET A 270 -22.72 4.21 -5.39
C MET A 270 -22.90 2.99 -6.32
N TRP A 271 -21.87 2.17 -6.43
CA TRP A 271 -21.93 0.91 -7.18
C TRP A 271 -22.69 -0.18 -6.41
N ASP A 272 -23.38 -1.06 -7.14
CA ASP A 272 -23.79 -2.35 -6.58
C ASP A 272 -22.57 -3.22 -6.30
N PHE A 273 -22.59 -3.98 -5.20
CA PHE A 273 -21.45 -4.83 -4.78
C PHE A 273 -21.01 -5.82 -5.86
N SER A 274 -21.94 -6.31 -6.69
CA SER A 274 -21.69 -7.28 -7.75
C SER A 274 -21.18 -6.68 -9.05
N VAL A 275 -21.06 -5.34 -9.17
CA VAL A 275 -20.46 -4.71 -10.35
C VAL A 275 -19.01 -5.19 -10.47
N PRO A 276 -18.57 -5.76 -11.61
CA PRO A 276 -17.21 -6.25 -11.74
C PRO A 276 -16.19 -5.14 -11.52
N PHE A 277 -15.08 -5.47 -10.85
CA PHE A 277 -14.02 -4.49 -10.55
C PHE A 277 -13.48 -3.83 -11.83
N SER A 278 -13.30 -4.58 -12.91
CA SER A 278 -12.87 -4.02 -14.20
C SER A 278 -13.80 -2.95 -14.77
N VAL A 279 -15.11 -3.05 -14.53
CA VAL A 279 -16.11 -2.08 -14.98
C VAL A 279 -16.05 -0.80 -14.14
N SER A 280 -15.89 -0.93 -12.82
CA SER A 280 -15.83 0.22 -11.91
C SER A 280 -14.57 1.07 -12.09
N LEU A 281 -13.51 0.54 -12.71
CA LEU A 281 -12.31 1.28 -13.13
C LEU A 281 -12.60 2.32 -14.23
N ARG A 282 -13.74 2.24 -14.93
CA ARG A 282 -14.18 3.20 -15.94
C ARG A 282 -13.10 3.49 -17.01
N GLY A 283 -12.39 2.44 -17.44
CA GLY A 283 -11.33 2.51 -18.45
C GLY A 283 -9.94 2.87 -17.92
N PHE A 284 -9.77 3.05 -16.60
CA PHE A 284 -8.43 3.18 -16.00
C PHE A 284 -7.73 1.82 -15.92
N LEU A 285 -6.94 1.50 -16.95
CA LEU A 285 -6.12 0.29 -16.97
C LEU A 285 -4.79 0.53 -17.71
N PRO A 286 -3.87 1.33 -17.13
CA PRO A 286 -2.57 1.62 -17.77
C PRO A 286 -1.74 0.35 -18.01
N THR A 287 -1.90 -0.65 -17.16
CA THR A 287 -1.33 -2.00 -17.20
C THR A 287 -2.13 -2.86 -16.22
N THR A 288 -1.72 -4.11 -15.96
CA THR A 288 -2.30 -4.94 -14.90
C THR A 288 -2.15 -4.26 -13.54
N LEU A 289 -3.25 -4.18 -12.79
CA LEU A 289 -3.25 -3.58 -11.45
C LEU A 289 -3.90 -4.49 -10.42
N CYS A 290 -3.42 -4.38 -9.19
CA CYS A 290 -3.98 -5.02 -8.01
C CYS A 290 -4.22 -3.94 -6.95
N THR A 291 -5.36 -3.99 -6.25
CA THR A 291 -5.58 -3.15 -5.07
C THR A 291 -5.57 -4.00 -3.81
N LEU A 292 -4.81 -3.54 -2.81
CA LEU A 292 -4.74 -4.10 -1.46
C LEU A 292 -5.41 -3.11 -0.52
N ARG A 293 -6.66 -3.36 -0.18
CA ARG A 293 -7.50 -2.38 0.50
C ARG A 293 -8.15 -2.95 1.74
N THR A 294 -7.90 -2.34 2.89
CA THR A 294 -8.79 -2.45 4.06
C THR A 294 -9.98 -1.50 3.86
N ILE A 295 -11.19 -1.97 4.15
CA ILE A 295 -12.42 -1.28 3.80
C ILE A 295 -12.74 -0.22 4.87
N LYS A 296 -12.63 1.05 4.49
CA LYS A 296 -12.88 2.23 5.34
C LYS A 296 -13.84 3.24 4.68
N ALA A 297 -14.54 2.82 3.62
CA ALA A 297 -15.54 3.61 2.92
C ALA A 297 -16.65 2.75 2.31
N ASP A 298 -17.81 3.37 2.07
CA ASP A 298 -19.04 2.73 1.59
C ASP A 298 -18.89 1.97 0.27
N VAL A 299 -18.05 2.49 -0.64
CA VAL A 299 -17.85 1.90 -1.97
C VAL A 299 -17.14 0.56 -1.85
N VAL A 300 -17.76 -0.49 -2.34
CA VAL A 300 -17.21 -1.84 -2.50
C VAL A 300 -17.83 -2.42 -3.77
N VAL A 301 -17.02 -3.06 -4.61
CA VAL A 301 -17.47 -3.68 -5.88
C VAL A 301 -16.79 -5.04 -6.03
N GLY A 302 -17.09 -5.77 -7.10
CA GLY A 302 -16.44 -7.05 -7.44
C GLY A 302 -16.84 -8.25 -6.59
N VAL A 303 -17.75 -8.10 -5.62
CA VAL A 303 -18.20 -9.23 -4.78
C VAL A 303 -19.25 -10.03 -5.55
N GLU A 304 -18.78 -10.94 -6.40
CA GLU A 304 -19.63 -11.78 -7.26
C GLU A 304 -20.15 -13.04 -6.56
N ASP A 305 -19.44 -13.51 -5.52
CA ASP A 305 -19.86 -14.68 -4.74
C ASP A 305 -21.17 -14.39 -3.98
N LYS A 306 -22.23 -15.10 -4.37
CA LYS A 306 -23.54 -15.01 -3.74
C LYS A 306 -23.52 -15.39 -2.26
N GLN A 307 -22.67 -16.32 -1.84
CA GLN A 307 -22.56 -16.70 -0.43
C GLN A 307 -21.93 -15.56 0.37
N MET A 308 -20.88 -14.94 -0.16
CA MET A 308 -20.30 -13.74 0.45
C MET A 308 -21.29 -12.57 0.52
N LEU A 309 -22.07 -12.31 -0.54
CA LEU A 309 -23.11 -11.26 -0.52
C LEU A 309 -24.15 -11.50 0.58
N GLN A 310 -24.58 -12.75 0.78
CA GLN A 310 -25.47 -13.11 1.88
C GLN A 310 -24.79 -12.91 3.25
N LYS A 311 -23.51 -13.27 3.36
CA LYS A 311 -22.72 -13.07 4.58
C LYS A 311 -22.58 -11.58 4.92
N ILE A 312 -22.31 -10.73 3.94
CA ILE A 312 -22.20 -9.27 4.10
C ILE A 312 -23.49 -8.69 4.67
N ALA A 313 -24.66 -9.19 4.28
CA ALA A 313 -25.95 -8.75 4.83
C ALA A 313 -26.10 -9.02 6.35
N THR A 314 -25.24 -9.87 6.94
CA THR A 314 -25.20 -10.15 8.38
C THR A 314 -24.15 -9.35 9.15
N PHE A 315 -23.31 -8.58 8.46
CA PHE A 315 -22.26 -7.78 9.09
C PHE A 315 -22.85 -6.61 9.89
N ALA A 316 -22.07 -6.09 10.84
CA ALA A 316 -22.43 -4.89 11.59
C ALA A 316 -22.63 -3.70 10.64
N VAL A 317 -23.55 -2.78 10.96
CA VAL A 317 -23.92 -1.66 10.06
C VAL A 317 -22.71 -0.82 9.61
N ASN A 318 -21.72 -0.64 10.47
CA ASN A 318 -20.51 0.14 10.22
C ASN A 318 -19.33 -0.70 9.69
N TRP A 319 -19.54 -1.91 9.20
CA TRP A 319 -18.46 -2.82 8.77
C TRP A 319 -17.54 -2.22 7.69
N ARG A 320 -18.06 -1.27 6.90
CA ARG A 320 -17.32 -0.56 5.85
C ARG A 320 -16.49 0.62 6.36
N GLU A 321 -16.57 0.97 7.64
CA GLU A 321 -15.89 2.15 8.21
C GLU A 321 -14.77 1.76 9.18
N ILE A 322 -14.85 0.55 9.74
CA ILE A 322 -13.97 0.10 10.84
C ILE A 322 -12.65 -0.52 10.37
N GLY A 323 -12.46 -0.71 9.05
CA GLY A 323 -11.23 -1.29 8.52
C GLY A 323 -11.10 -2.79 8.78
N ASP A 324 -12.16 -3.47 9.21
CA ASP A 324 -12.06 -4.86 9.64
C ASP A 324 -11.97 -5.87 8.50
N TYR A 325 -12.58 -5.51 7.38
CA TYR A 325 -12.68 -6.31 6.17
C TYR A 325 -11.74 -5.75 5.10
N ALA A 326 -11.41 -6.57 4.12
CA ALA A 326 -10.49 -6.21 3.06
C ALA A 326 -10.89 -6.80 1.71
N VAL A 327 -10.29 -6.28 0.65
CA VAL A 327 -10.30 -6.88 -0.68
C VAL A 327 -8.88 -6.93 -1.25
N ILE A 328 -8.61 -7.99 -2.01
CA ILE A 328 -7.47 -8.12 -2.90
C ILE A 328 -8.06 -8.27 -4.30
N GLN A 329 -8.04 -7.21 -5.10
CA GLN A 329 -8.72 -7.22 -6.41
C GLN A 329 -7.74 -6.96 -7.54
N LEU A 330 -7.66 -7.92 -8.46
CA LEU A 330 -6.85 -7.87 -9.67
C LEU A 330 -7.70 -7.43 -10.88
N ALA A 331 -7.16 -6.54 -11.71
CA ALA A 331 -7.68 -6.22 -13.04
C ALA A 331 -6.55 -6.32 -14.08
N GLN A 332 -6.80 -7.05 -15.16
CA GLN A 332 -5.82 -7.34 -16.22
C GLN A 332 -6.30 -6.77 -17.56
N ASN A 333 -5.35 -6.33 -18.40
CA ASN A 333 -5.62 -6.14 -19.82
C ASN A 333 -5.74 -7.53 -20.46
N LEU A 334 -6.96 -7.93 -20.83
CA LEU A 334 -7.23 -9.17 -21.57
C LEU A 334 -6.71 -9.11 -23.01
#